data_AF-X0T726-F1
#
_entry.id   AF-X0T726-F1
#
_cell.length_a   1.000
_cell.length_b   1.000
_cell.length_c   1.000
_cell.angle_alpha   90.00
_cell.angle_beta   90.00
_cell.angle_gamma   90.00
#
_symmetry.space_group_name_H-M   'P 1'
#
loop_
_entity.id
_entity.type
_entity.pdbx_description
1 polymer ?
#
loop_
_entity_poly.entity_id
_entity_poly.type
_entity_poly.pdbx_seq_one_letter_code
_entity_poly.pdbx_strand_id
1 'polypeptide(L)'
;RLNQGNVEFLLPGETEWIPEEELREILGFTYKTRRMFQPQEYTYFRQAGVGLALLDSGIEPSDQQDVAINRYFSTSKNNSGSVSWRQRSLIDNAEVEKWRYKALYSLKPYSHLFRSQWRVLERGWYVPEDRIFPMGDNRDDSRDARYFGPVRVGKVLGRALFRYWPLARLGGIH
;
A
#
# COMPACT_ATOMS: atom_id res chain seq x y z
N ARG A 1 -4.55 -6.72 7.05
CA ARG A 1 -3.67 -6.61 5.86
C ARG A 1 -4.28 -5.65 4.85
N LEU A 2 -3.53 -5.29 3.80
CA LEU A 2 -4.09 -4.67 2.61
C LEU A 2 -4.28 -5.71 1.51
N ASN A 3 -5.47 -5.74 0.92
CA ASN A 3 -5.81 -6.64 -0.17
C ASN A 3 -6.56 -5.89 -1.27
N GLN A 4 -5.87 -5.63 -2.38
CA GLN A 4 -6.44 -4.92 -3.53
C GLN A 4 -7.14 -3.60 -3.13
N GLY A 5 -6.45 -2.79 -2.32
CA GLY A 5 -6.95 -1.51 -1.81
C GLY A 5 -7.92 -1.59 -0.65
N ASN A 6 -8.36 -2.79 -0.27
CA ASN A 6 -9.23 -3.00 0.89
C ASN A 6 -8.39 -3.26 2.13
N VAL A 7 -8.83 -2.71 3.26
CA VAL A 7 -8.31 -3.11 4.56
C VAL A 7 -9.10 -4.34 4.99
N GLU A 8 -8.37 -5.36 5.44
CA GLU A 8 -8.93 -6.58 6.00
C GLU A 8 -8.33 -6.83 7.39
N PHE A 9 -9.14 -7.38 8.29
CA PHE A 9 -8.80 -7.65 9.68
C PHE A 9 -8.83 -9.15 9.93
N LEU A 10 -7.87 -9.65 10.71
CA LEU A 10 -7.89 -11.01 11.22
C LEU A 10 -7.98 -10.86 12.74
N LEU A 11 -9.19 -11.07 13.28
CA LEU A 11 -9.46 -10.87 14.71
C LEU A 11 -8.91 -12.05 15.53
N PRO A 12 -8.62 -11.85 16.84
CA PRO A 12 -8.18 -12.94 17.69
C PRO A 12 -9.18 -14.11 17.69
N GLY A 13 -8.69 -15.31 17.39
CA GLY A 13 -9.52 -16.52 17.31
C GLY A 13 -10.11 -16.81 15.93
N GLU A 14 -10.06 -15.86 15.00
CA GLU A 14 -10.54 -16.06 13.62
C GLU A 14 -9.48 -16.74 12.74
N THR A 15 -9.95 -17.53 11.77
CA THR A 15 -9.11 -18.14 10.72
C THR A 15 -9.17 -17.40 9.39
N GLU A 16 -10.17 -16.54 9.22
CA GLU A 16 -10.46 -15.84 7.97
C GLU A 16 -10.37 -14.33 8.11
N TRP A 17 -10.02 -13.67 7.01
CA TRP A 17 -9.89 -12.21 6.95
C TRP A 17 -11.25 -11.57 6.73
N ILE A 18 -11.62 -10.65 7.60
CA ILE A 18 -12.87 -9.88 7.55
C ILE A 18 -12.58 -8.52 6.89
N PRO A 19 -13.22 -8.18 5.76
CA PRO A 19 -13.09 -6.87 5.14
C PRO A 19 -13.58 -5.73 6.05
N GLU A 20 -12.97 -4.55 5.94
CA GLU A 20 -13.36 -3.35 6.69
C GLU A 20 -14.84 -3.01 6.53
N GLU A 21 -15.37 -3.18 5.31
CA GLU A 21 -16.77 -2.92 5.01
C GLU A 21 -17.72 -3.80 5.83
N GLU A 22 -17.43 -5.10 5.92
CA GLU A 22 -18.19 -6.06 6.72
C GLU A 22 -18.02 -5.78 8.22
N LEU A 23 -16.79 -5.56 8.68
CA LEU A 23 -16.52 -5.25 10.08
C LEU A 23 -17.23 -3.96 10.53
N ARG A 24 -17.30 -2.96 9.65
CA ARG A 24 -18.03 -1.72 9.89
C ARG A 24 -19.52 -1.98 10.10
N GLU A 25 -20.13 -2.85 9.30
CA GLU A 25 -21.54 -3.24 9.43
C GLU A 25 -21.79 -3.98 10.75
N ILE A 26 -20.93 -4.95 11.09
CA ILE A 26 -21.00 -5.72 12.34
C ILE A 26 -20.93 -4.78 13.56
N LEU A 27 -20.05 -3.78 13.52
CA LEU A 27 -19.85 -2.85 14.64
C LEU A 27 -20.80 -1.64 14.64
N GLY A 28 -21.70 -1.53 13.65
CA GLY A 28 -22.67 -0.44 13.56
C GLY A 28 -22.06 0.94 13.26
N PHE A 29 -20.89 1.00 12.63
CA PHE A 29 -20.24 2.26 12.30
C PHE A 29 -20.79 2.89 11.02
N THR A 30 -20.91 4.22 11.00
CA THR A 30 -21.48 4.99 9.88
C THR A 30 -20.44 5.87 9.20
N TYR A 31 -19.56 5.27 8.40
CA TYR A 31 -18.62 6.00 7.54
C TYR A 31 -18.50 5.35 6.16
N LYS A 32 -18.21 6.15 5.13
CA LYS A 32 -18.09 5.65 3.75
C LYS A 32 -16.64 5.34 3.40
N THR A 33 -16.37 4.08 3.07
CA THR A 33 -15.08 3.68 2.52
C THR A 33 -14.99 4.15 1.07
N ARG A 34 -13.96 4.93 0.73
CA ARG A 34 -13.68 5.35 -0.64
C ARG A 34 -12.48 4.58 -1.18
N ARG A 35 -12.67 3.87 -2.29
CA ARG A 35 -11.57 3.31 -3.07
C ARG A 35 -10.89 4.44 -3.85
N MET A 36 -9.56 4.41 -3.85
CA MET A 36 -8.76 5.35 -4.64
C MET A 36 -8.63 4.89 -6.09
N PHE A 37 -8.46 3.57 -6.30
CA PHE A 37 -8.33 2.95 -7.62
C PHE A 37 -9.51 2.06 -7.94
N GLN A 38 -9.80 1.94 -9.24
CA GLN A 38 -10.77 0.98 -9.75
C GLN A 38 -10.23 -0.45 -9.58
N PRO A 39 -11.09 -1.47 -9.34
CA PRO A 39 -10.65 -2.85 -9.18
C PRO A 39 -9.78 -3.38 -10.33
N GLN A 40 -10.02 -2.92 -11.56
CA GLN A 40 -9.27 -3.32 -12.74
C GLN A 40 -7.82 -2.81 -12.73
N GLU A 41 -7.50 -1.74 -12.00
CA GLU A 41 -6.13 -1.23 -11.87
C GLU A 41 -5.21 -2.22 -11.15
N TYR A 42 -5.75 -3.06 -10.26
CA TYR A 42 -4.98 -4.01 -9.46
C TYR A 42 -4.34 -5.14 -10.28
N THR A 43 -4.90 -5.47 -11.46
CA THR A 43 -4.24 -6.41 -12.36
C THR A 43 -2.98 -5.78 -12.97
N TYR A 44 -3.03 -4.49 -13.33
CA TYR A 44 -1.85 -3.77 -13.80
C TYR A 44 -0.83 -3.57 -12.69
N PHE A 45 -1.23 -3.23 -11.46
CA PHE A 45 -0.29 -3.13 -10.33
C PHE A 45 0.46 -4.45 -10.09
N ARG A 46 -0.24 -5.58 -10.15
CA ARG A 46 0.37 -6.91 -10.07
C ARG A 46 1.39 -7.13 -11.19
N GLN A 47 1.00 -6.90 -12.44
CA GLN A 47 1.89 -7.12 -13.59
C GLN A 47 3.09 -6.18 -13.57
N ALA A 48 2.89 -4.92 -13.20
CA ALA A 48 3.97 -3.95 -13.02
C ALA A 48 4.95 -4.41 -11.93
N GLY A 49 4.45 -4.82 -10.76
CA GLY A 49 5.31 -5.31 -9.67
C GLY A 49 6.16 -6.52 -10.08
N VAL A 50 5.58 -7.50 -10.77
CA VAL A 50 6.33 -8.65 -11.30
C VAL A 50 7.34 -8.21 -12.36
N GLY A 51 6.94 -7.37 -13.31
CA GLY A 51 7.82 -6.87 -14.37
C GLY A 51 9.02 -6.09 -13.81
N LEU A 52 8.81 -5.21 -12.82
CA LEU A 52 9.89 -4.49 -12.16
C LEU A 52 10.89 -5.44 -11.48
N ALA A 53 10.42 -6.53 -10.85
CA ALA A 53 11.31 -7.54 -10.26
C ALA A 53 12.18 -8.26 -11.30
N LEU A 54 11.63 -8.50 -12.50
CA LEU A 54 12.37 -9.08 -13.63
C LEU A 54 13.44 -8.10 -14.13
N LEU A 55 13.08 -6.83 -14.34
CA LEU A 55 14.02 -5.77 -14.73
C LEU A 55 15.17 -5.62 -13.72
N ASP A 56 14.85 -5.60 -12.42
CA ASP A 56 15.85 -5.54 -11.34
C ASP A 56 16.77 -6.77 -11.31
N SER A 57 16.36 -7.87 -11.94
CA SER A 57 17.12 -9.11 -12.05
C SER A 57 17.76 -9.28 -13.43
N GLY A 58 17.67 -8.29 -14.32
CA GLY A 58 18.21 -8.32 -15.67
C GLY A 58 17.44 -9.24 -16.64
N ILE A 59 16.20 -9.57 -16.32
CA ILE A 59 15.31 -10.42 -17.13
C ILE A 59 14.30 -9.52 -17.86
N GLU A 60 14.07 -9.78 -19.13
CA GLU A 60 13.08 -9.04 -19.93
C GLU A 60 11.66 -9.40 -19.49
N PRO A 61 10.80 -8.40 -19.20
CA PRO A 61 9.38 -8.62 -18.91
C PRO A 61 8.61 -9.12 -20.14
N SER A 62 7.42 -9.68 -19.91
CA SER A 62 6.49 -9.97 -21.01
C SER A 62 5.79 -8.70 -21.51
N ASP A 63 5.20 -8.75 -22.70
CA ASP A 63 4.42 -7.62 -23.27
C ASP A 63 3.36 -7.09 -22.30
N GLN A 64 2.68 -7.98 -21.58
CA GLN A 64 1.66 -7.60 -20.59
C GLN A 64 2.27 -6.84 -19.41
N GLN A 65 3.46 -7.24 -18.97
CA GLN A 65 4.18 -6.59 -17.89
C GLN A 65 4.74 -5.25 -18.35
N ASP A 66 5.24 -5.15 -19.59
CA ASP A 66 5.72 -3.89 -20.16
C ASP A 66 4.59 -2.87 -20.32
N VAL A 67 3.41 -3.30 -20.77
CA VAL A 67 2.21 -2.44 -20.81
C VAL A 67 1.88 -1.93 -19.40
N ALA A 68 1.93 -2.79 -18.39
CA ALA A 68 1.64 -2.42 -17.01
C ALA A 68 2.72 -1.51 -16.39
N ILE A 69 4.00 -1.77 -16.65
CA ILE A 69 5.12 -0.92 -16.22
C ILE A 69 4.96 0.47 -16.83
N ASN A 70 4.77 0.56 -18.14
CA ASN A 70 4.69 1.83 -18.86
C ASN A 70 3.49 2.70 -18.45
N ARG A 71 2.44 2.08 -17.89
CA ARG A 71 1.27 2.78 -17.33
C ARG A 71 1.62 3.64 -16.11
N TYR A 72 2.56 3.22 -15.27
CA TYR A 72 2.83 3.85 -13.97
C TYR A 72 4.29 4.25 -13.73
N PHE A 73 5.23 3.69 -14.47
CA PHE A 73 6.67 3.83 -14.29
C PHE A 73 7.36 4.19 -15.60
N SER A 74 8.44 4.95 -15.55
CA SER A 74 9.39 5.10 -16.66
C SER A 74 10.61 4.23 -16.39
N THR A 75 11.05 3.49 -17.40
CA THR A 75 12.30 2.73 -17.38
C THR A 75 13.37 3.45 -18.19
N SER A 76 14.62 3.37 -17.76
CA SER A 76 15.78 3.89 -18.47
C SER A 76 16.92 2.87 -18.37
N LYS A 77 17.47 2.50 -19.53
CA LYS A 77 18.58 1.56 -19.63
C LYS A 77 19.87 2.33 -19.82
N ASN A 78 20.88 2.02 -19.00
CA ASN A 78 22.20 2.60 -19.16
C ASN A 78 23.05 1.80 -20.17
N ASN A 79 24.20 2.34 -20.55
CA ASN A 79 25.11 1.70 -21.51
C ASN A 79 25.64 0.33 -21.03
N SER A 80 25.64 0.07 -19.72
CA SER A 80 26.01 -1.23 -19.13
C SER A 80 24.86 -2.26 -19.14
N GLY A 81 23.70 -1.91 -19.67
CA GLY A 81 22.53 -2.79 -19.76
C GLY A 81 21.67 -2.85 -18.51
N SER A 82 22.05 -2.18 -17.42
CA SER A 82 21.25 -2.06 -16.20
C SER A 82 20.06 -1.14 -16.44
N VAL A 83 18.87 -1.60 -16.01
CA VAL A 83 17.63 -0.85 -16.12
C VAL A 83 17.33 -0.20 -14.76
N SER A 84 17.12 1.10 -14.79
CA SER A 84 16.56 1.87 -13.68
C SER A 84 15.11 2.22 -13.98
N TRP A 85 14.30 2.38 -12.94
CA TRP A 85 12.91 2.78 -13.10
C TRP A 85 12.51 3.83 -12.08
N ARG A 86 11.51 4.64 -12.45
CA ARG A 86 10.96 5.71 -11.61
C ARG A 86 9.45 5.74 -11.73
N GLN A 87 8.76 5.85 -10.61
CA GLN A 87 7.31 6.06 -10.58
C GLN A 87 6.94 7.42 -11.20
N ARG A 88 5.93 7.43 -12.08
CA ARG A 88 5.41 8.62 -12.78
C ARG A 88 3.97 8.97 -12.40
N SER A 89 3.21 7.98 -11.94
CA SER A 89 1.78 8.11 -11.65
C SER A 89 1.48 7.65 -10.22
N LEU A 90 0.30 8.00 -9.71
CA LEU A 90 -0.20 7.48 -8.44
C LEU A 90 -0.49 5.96 -8.57
N ILE A 91 -0.11 5.19 -7.56
CA ILE A 91 -0.26 3.72 -7.51
C ILE A 91 -0.56 3.27 -6.08
N ASP A 92 -1.17 2.09 -5.95
CA ASP A 92 -1.13 1.36 -4.68
C ASP A 92 0.27 0.73 -4.51
N ASN A 93 1.14 1.46 -3.81
CA ASN A 93 2.51 1.02 -3.53
C ASN A 93 2.56 -0.32 -2.79
N ALA A 94 1.62 -0.57 -1.89
CA ALA A 94 1.61 -1.82 -1.12
C ALA A 94 1.31 -3.01 -2.03
N GLU A 95 0.38 -2.86 -2.98
CA GLU A 95 0.09 -3.90 -3.96
C GLU A 95 1.26 -4.14 -4.90
N VAL A 96 1.85 -3.08 -5.48
CA VAL A 96 2.99 -3.21 -6.41
C VAL A 96 4.18 -3.86 -5.71
N GLU A 97 4.57 -3.37 -4.53
CA GLU A 97 5.71 -3.92 -3.78
C GLU A 97 5.44 -5.36 -3.32
N LYS A 98 4.19 -5.73 -2.97
CA LYS A 98 3.85 -7.11 -2.59
C LYS A 98 4.19 -8.08 -3.73
N TRP A 99 3.76 -7.75 -4.95
CA TRP A 99 4.04 -8.59 -6.12
C TRP A 99 5.49 -8.54 -6.56
N ARG A 100 6.15 -7.38 -6.44
CA ARG A 100 7.57 -7.22 -6.69
C ARG A 100 8.42 -8.08 -5.75
N TYR A 101 8.22 -7.98 -4.44
CA TYR A 101 8.96 -8.81 -3.46
C TYR A 101 8.65 -10.29 -3.59
N LYS A 102 7.41 -10.66 -3.91
CA LYS A 102 7.05 -12.05 -4.19
C LYS A 102 7.86 -12.60 -5.38
N ALA A 103 7.91 -11.86 -6.48
CA ALA A 103 8.69 -12.25 -7.66
C ALA A 103 10.20 -12.28 -7.38
N LEU A 104 10.74 -11.25 -6.71
CA LEU A 104 12.15 -11.22 -6.29
C LEU A 104 12.52 -12.39 -5.38
N TYR A 105 11.64 -12.78 -4.46
CA TYR A 105 11.86 -13.96 -3.62
C TYR A 105 11.82 -15.26 -4.42
N SER A 106 10.92 -15.40 -5.40
CA SER A 106 10.91 -16.55 -6.31
C SER A 106 12.22 -16.66 -7.12
N LEU A 107 12.82 -15.54 -7.52
CA LEU A 107 14.09 -15.50 -8.24
C LEU A 107 15.31 -15.70 -7.32
N LYS A 108 15.24 -15.19 -6.08
CA LYS A 108 16.33 -15.17 -5.10
C LYS A 108 15.84 -15.70 -3.74
N PRO A 109 15.53 -17.02 -3.64
CA PRO A 109 14.87 -17.60 -2.45
C PRO A 109 15.73 -17.59 -1.19
N TYR A 110 17.05 -17.41 -1.33
CA TYR A 110 17.97 -17.23 -0.21
C TYR A 110 17.86 -15.85 0.45
N SER A 111 17.19 -14.88 -0.17
CA SER A 111 17.06 -13.52 0.37
C SER A 111 16.02 -13.46 1.49
N HIS A 112 16.49 -13.42 2.73
CA HIS A 112 15.64 -13.18 3.90
C HIS A 112 14.92 -11.84 3.84
N LEU A 113 15.54 -10.82 3.23
CA LEU A 113 14.93 -9.51 3.03
C LEU A 113 13.66 -9.61 2.18
N PHE A 114 13.75 -10.21 0.99
CA PHE A 114 12.59 -10.32 0.08
C PHE A 114 11.49 -11.20 0.68
N ARG A 115 11.88 -12.27 1.39
CA ARG A 115 10.93 -13.09 2.16
C ARG A 115 10.18 -12.24 3.18
N SER A 116 10.90 -11.49 4.03
CA SER A 116 10.30 -10.69 5.10
C SER A 116 9.35 -9.63 4.53
N GLN A 117 9.81 -8.85 3.54
CA GLN A 117 9.02 -7.80 2.92
C GLN A 117 7.74 -8.34 2.26
N TRP A 118 7.84 -9.43 1.50
CA TRP A 118 6.67 -10.08 0.90
C TRP A 118 5.69 -10.56 1.98
N ARG A 119 6.17 -11.24 3.04
CA ARG A 119 5.30 -11.81 4.07
C ARG A 119 4.54 -10.76 4.86
N VAL A 120 5.14 -9.61 5.16
CA VAL A 120 4.45 -8.51 5.83
C VAL A 120 3.33 -7.95 4.94
N LEU A 121 3.58 -7.76 3.65
CA LEU A 121 2.56 -7.25 2.72
C LEU A 121 1.44 -8.28 2.46
N GLU A 122 1.77 -9.57 2.42
CA GLU A 122 0.81 -10.66 2.18
C GLU A 122 -0.04 -10.99 3.41
N ARG A 123 0.58 -11.06 4.60
CA ARG A 123 -0.08 -11.44 5.86
C ARG A 123 -0.54 -10.24 6.67
N GLY A 124 -0.13 -9.03 6.31
CA GLY A 124 -0.40 -7.84 7.10
C GLY A 124 0.48 -7.73 8.34
N TRP A 125 0.08 -6.79 9.19
CA TRP A 125 0.78 -6.44 10.42
C TRP A 125 0.05 -6.99 11.63
N TYR A 126 0.79 -7.56 12.57
CA TYR A 126 0.28 -7.84 13.90
C TYR A 126 0.27 -6.53 14.71
N VAL A 127 -0.88 -6.23 15.33
CA VAL A 127 -1.07 -5.02 16.16
C VAL A 127 -1.24 -5.47 17.62
N PRO A 128 -0.20 -5.32 18.46
CA PRO A 128 -0.29 -5.59 19.90
C PRO A 128 -1.31 -4.70 20.60
N GLU A 129 -1.80 -5.14 21.76
CA GLU A 129 -2.81 -4.42 22.58
C GLU A 129 -2.39 -2.99 22.97
N ASP A 130 -1.09 -2.73 23.17
CA ASP A 130 -0.55 -1.42 23.54
C ASP A 130 -0.27 -0.49 22.34
N ARG A 131 -0.73 -0.88 21.13
CA ARG A 131 -0.40 -0.21 19.87
C ARG A 131 -1.63 0.07 19.02
N ILE A 132 -1.44 1.04 18.13
CA ILE A 132 -2.40 1.38 17.09
C ILE A 132 -1.71 1.32 15.72
N PHE A 133 -2.50 1.07 14.69
CA PHE A 133 -2.05 1.06 13.30
C PHE A 133 -2.66 2.26 12.57
N PRO A 134 -2.06 3.45 12.65
CA PRO A 134 -2.59 4.64 12.00
C PRO A 134 -2.49 4.51 10.48
N MET A 135 -3.59 4.76 9.79
CA MET A 135 -3.66 4.84 8.34
C MET A 135 -4.17 6.22 7.96
N GLY A 136 -3.48 6.87 7.02
CA GLY A 136 -3.90 8.18 6.54
C GLY A 136 -5.09 8.06 5.57
N ASP A 137 -5.98 9.05 5.59
CA ASP A 137 -7.09 9.13 4.64
C ASP A 137 -6.60 9.32 3.20
N ASN A 138 -5.44 9.99 3.02
CA ASN A 138 -4.74 10.06 1.72
C ASN A 138 -3.76 8.89 1.59
N ARG A 139 -4.30 7.74 1.18
CA ARG A 139 -3.60 6.44 1.21
C ARG A 139 -2.34 6.35 0.33
N ASP A 140 -2.07 7.23 -0.61
CA ASP A 140 -0.91 7.06 -1.50
C ASP A 140 0.24 8.03 -1.28
N ASP A 141 0.02 9.12 -0.52
CA ASP A 141 1.08 10.07 -0.12
C ASP A 141 1.30 10.10 1.41
N SER A 142 0.59 9.24 2.14
CA SER A 142 0.80 9.10 3.59
C SER A 142 1.89 8.07 3.85
N ARG A 143 3.03 8.52 4.39
CA ARG A 143 3.94 7.67 5.16
C ARG A 143 3.24 7.31 6.47
N ASP A 144 2.43 6.27 6.46
CA ASP A 144 1.70 5.78 7.63
C ASP A 144 2.19 4.39 8.08
N ALA A 145 1.44 3.74 8.98
CA ALA A 145 1.84 2.48 9.60
C ALA A 145 2.04 1.35 8.59
N ARG A 146 1.59 1.47 7.34
CA ARG A 146 1.91 0.52 6.27
C ARG A 146 3.41 0.46 5.96
N TYR A 147 4.14 1.56 6.19
CA TYR A 147 5.58 1.64 5.97
C TYR A 147 6.39 1.40 7.25
N PHE A 148 5.96 1.95 8.40
CA PHE A 148 6.74 1.91 9.64
C PHE A 148 6.16 0.99 10.73
N GLY A 149 4.96 0.45 10.54
CA GLY A 149 4.31 -0.47 11.46
C GLY A 149 3.48 0.17 12.59
N PRO A 150 2.95 -0.66 13.51
CA PRO A 150 2.14 -0.20 14.62
C PRO A 150 2.94 0.66 15.62
N VAL A 151 2.33 1.75 16.07
CA VAL A 151 2.92 2.72 17.01
C VAL A 151 2.33 2.55 18.40
N ARG A 152 3.15 2.76 19.44
CA ARG A 152 2.69 2.71 20.84
C ARG A 152 1.67 3.80 21.12
N VAL A 153 0.59 3.46 21.81
CA VAL A 153 -0.45 4.41 22.23
C VAL A 153 0.16 5.55 23.05
N GLY A 154 1.12 5.26 23.93
CA GLY A 154 1.81 6.29 24.74
C GLY A 154 2.64 7.31 23.95
N LYS A 155 2.89 7.11 22.64
CA LYS A 155 3.52 8.11 21.77
C LYS A 155 2.52 9.04 21.09
N VAL A 156 1.22 8.80 21.26
CA VAL A 156 0.15 9.63 20.71
C VAL A 156 -0.03 10.85 21.61
N LEU A 157 0.51 12.00 21.18
CA LEU A 157 0.49 13.25 21.94
C LEU A 157 -0.92 13.88 22.06
N GLY A 158 -1.89 13.46 21.22
CA GLY A 158 -3.28 13.90 21.30
C GLY A 158 -4.15 13.35 20.16
N ARG A 159 -5.48 13.33 20.36
CA ARG A 159 -6.46 13.11 19.29
C ARG A 159 -6.60 14.42 18.51
N ALA A 160 -6.46 14.38 17.17
CA ALA A 160 -6.73 15.55 16.33
C ALA A 160 -8.24 15.86 16.33
N LEU A 161 -8.71 16.56 17.36
CA LEU A 161 -10.13 16.92 17.56
C LEU A 161 -10.51 18.29 16.97
N PHE A 162 -9.58 19.02 16.33
CA PHE A 162 -9.84 20.38 15.84
C PHE A 162 -9.33 20.64 14.43
N ARG A 163 -10.27 20.93 13.52
CA ARG A 163 -10.02 21.75 12.32
C ARG A 163 -10.40 23.19 12.68
N TYR A 164 -9.42 24.00 13.10
CA TYR A 164 -9.61 25.41 13.49
C TYR A 164 -9.51 26.41 12.30
N TRP A 165 -9.22 25.99 11.07
CA TRP A 165 -8.96 26.94 9.97
C TRP A 165 -9.49 26.46 8.59
N PRO A 166 -10.03 27.35 7.71
CA PRO A 166 -9.90 28.81 7.76
C PRO A 166 -11.02 29.64 8.40
N LEU A 167 -10.61 30.48 9.36
CA LEU A 167 -11.33 31.62 9.96
C LEU A 167 -11.04 32.91 9.15
N ALA A 168 -11.18 32.85 7.83
CA ALA A 168 -11.08 34.04 6.96
C ALA A 168 -12.21 34.08 5.92
N ARG A 169 -13.46 34.12 6.39
CA ARG A 169 -14.61 34.68 5.64
C ARG A 169 -15.53 35.52 6.53
N LEU A 170 -14.96 36.22 7.51
CA LEU A 170 -15.62 37.37 8.11
C LEU A 170 -15.14 38.62 7.38
N GLY A 171 -15.86 38.98 6.32
CA GLY A 171 -15.83 40.31 5.73
C GLY A 171 -17.26 40.83 5.76
N GLY A 172 -17.47 41.99 6.40
CA GLY A 172 -18.79 42.61 6.53
C GLY A 172 -19.38 42.93 5.16
N ILE A 173 -20.68 42.68 5.02
CA ILE A 173 -21.47 43.25 3.93
C ILE A 173 -21.70 44.71 4.33
N HIS A 174 -21.14 45.63 3.56
CA HIS A 174 -21.64 47.01 3.47
C HIS A 174 -22.34 47.15 2.13
#